data_AF-A0A3D0DGC2-F1
#
_entry.id   AF-A0A3D0DGC2-F1
#
_cell.length_a   1.000
_cell.length_b   1.000
_cell.length_c   1.000
_cell.angle_alpha   90.00
_cell.angle_beta   90.00
_cell.angle_gamma   90.00
#
_symmetry.space_group_name_H-M   'P 1'
#
loop_
_entity.id
_entity.type
_entity.pdbx_description
1 polymer ?
#
loop_
_entity_poly.entity_id
_entity_poly.type
_entity_poly.pdbx_seq_one_letter_code
_entity_poly.pdbx_strand_id
1 'polypeptide(L)'
;MDDLIYLDNAATAWPKPDNVYQHMVEFYRKCGVNPGRSGYDLAVEAGNILEDLRKRLTSFFGGDGDAPERLCFGYNATDALNLIIFGVLSPGDHVITT
;
A
#
# COMPACT_ATOMS: atom_id res chain seq x y z
N MET A 1 -28.48 6.08 13.92
CA MET A 1 -28.00 7.37 13.39
C MET A 1 -28.27 7.30 11.90
N ASP A 2 -29.55 7.40 11.54
CA ASP A 2 -30.06 6.60 10.40
C ASP A 2 -30.03 7.33 9.06
N ASP A 3 -29.43 8.53 8.98
CA ASP A 3 -29.19 9.25 7.72
C ASP A 3 -27.95 10.16 7.83
N LEU A 4 -26.75 9.58 7.97
CA LEU A 4 -25.51 10.36 7.90
C LEU A 4 -25.18 10.69 6.43
N ILE A 5 -25.31 11.95 6.05
CA ILE A 5 -24.77 12.46 4.78
C ILE A 5 -23.26 12.67 4.95
N TYR A 6 -22.45 11.74 4.45
CA TYR A 6 -21.00 11.77 4.60
C TYR A 6 -20.32 12.52 3.44
N LEU A 7 -19.85 13.74 3.71
CA LEU A 7 -19.18 14.61 2.73
C LEU A 7 -17.69 14.84 3.07
N ASP A 8 -17.05 13.90 3.77
CA ASP A 8 -15.66 14.00 4.23
C ASP A 8 -14.72 12.95 3.59
N ASN A 9 -15.09 12.44 2.40
CA ASN A 9 -14.34 11.41 1.69
C ASN A 9 -12.91 11.84 1.29
N ALA A 10 -12.65 13.15 1.20
CA ALA A 10 -11.32 13.69 0.95
C ALA A 10 -10.35 13.49 2.14
N ALA A 11 -10.86 13.46 3.37
CA ALA A 11 -10.05 13.15 4.56
C ALA A 11 -9.85 11.63 4.69
N THR A 12 -10.93 10.84 4.52
CA THR A 12 -10.86 9.38 4.42
C THR A 12 -12.11 8.82 3.76
N ALA A 13 -11.98 7.86 2.85
CA ALA A 13 -13.15 7.25 2.23
C ALA A 13 -14.00 6.51 3.29
N TRP A 14 -15.30 6.79 3.39
CA TRP A 14 -16.19 6.05 4.30
C TRP A 14 -17.64 6.01 3.76
N PRO A 15 -18.35 4.88 3.93
CA PRO A 15 -17.84 3.59 4.41
C PRO A 15 -16.89 2.94 3.40
N LYS A 16 -16.03 2.03 3.85
CA LYS A 16 -15.30 1.17 2.90
C LYS A 16 -16.32 0.19 2.28
N PRO A 17 -16.17 -0.22 1.02
CA PRO A 17 -17.04 -1.23 0.45
C PRO A 17 -16.89 -2.58 1.18
N ASP A 18 -17.97 -3.37 1.26
CA ASP A 18 -18.03 -4.60 2.06
C ASP A 18 -16.93 -5.62 1.76
N ASN A 19 -16.50 -5.70 0.50
CA ASN A 19 -15.44 -6.61 0.07
C ASN A 19 -14.10 -6.32 0.77
N VAL A 20 -13.82 -5.06 1.14
CA VAL A 20 -12.61 -4.70 1.89
C VAL A 20 -12.66 -5.30 3.29
N TYR A 21 -13.80 -5.17 3.98
CA TYR A 21 -13.97 -5.74 5.31
C TYR A 21 -13.87 -7.27 5.29
N GLN A 22 -14.58 -7.91 4.37
CA GLN A 22 -14.58 -9.37 4.23
C GLN A 22 -13.17 -9.90 3.97
N HIS A 23 -12.44 -9.29 3.02
CA HIS A 23 -11.08 -9.72 2.70
C HIS A 23 -10.14 -9.59 3.90
N MET A 24 -10.18 -8.47 4.62
CA MET A 24 -9.30 -8.27 5.78
C MET A 24 -9.61 -9.26 6.91
N VAL A 25 -10.89 -9.56 7.17
CA VAL A 25 -11.29 -10.56 8.16
C VAL A 25 -10.80 -11.96 7.76
N GLU A 26 -10.95 -12.33 6.50
CA GLU A 26 -10.47 -13.62 5.99
C GLU A 26 -8.95 -13.73 6.01
N PHE A 27 -8.25 -12.68 5.58
CA PHE A 27 -6.80 -12.60 5.60
C PHE A 27 -6.26 -12.83 7.01
N TYR A 28 -6.72 -12.07 8.01
CA TYR A 28 -6.24 -12.24 9.38
C TYR A 28 -6.60 -13.59 10.02
N ARG A 29 -7.72 -14.20 9.61
CA ARG A 29 -8.11 -15.54 10.10
C ARG A 29 -7.29 -16.67 9.49
N LYS A 30 -6.83 -16.52 8.26
CA LYS A 30 -6.24 -17.63 7.47
C LYS A 30 -4.77 -17.46 7.11
N CYS A 31 -4.34 -16.23 6.83
CA CYS A 31 -3.05 -15.91 6.18
C CYS A 31 -2.29 -14.75 6.86
N GLY A 32 -2.72 -14.27 8.03
CA GLY A 32 -2.14 -13.14 8.77
C GLY A 32 -0.78 -13.41 9.43
N VAL A 33 0.09 -14.15 8.76
CA VAL A 33 1.45 -14.48 9.20
C VAL A 33 2.48 -13.54 8.59
N ASN A 34 3.75 -13.65 8.98
CA ASN A 34 4.83 -12.78 8.49
C ASN A 34 5.30 -13.19 7.08
N PRO A 35 4.98 -12.44 6.01
CA PRO A 35 5.48 -12.73 4.68
C PRO A 35 7.00 -12.50 4.60
N GLY A 36 7.70 -13.34 3.83
CA GLY A 36 9.12 -13.14 3.49
C GLY A 36 10.14 -13.40 4.61
N ARG A 37 9.72 -13.82 5.81
CA ARG A 37 10.63 -14.16 6.92
C ARG A 37 10.84 -15.66 7.15
N SER A 38 10.02 -16.52 6.55
CA SER A 38 10.09 -17.96 6.72
C SER A 38 9.59 -18.66 5.46
N GLY A 39 9.98 -19.91 5.25
CA GLY A 39 9.67 -20.69 4.05
C GLY A 39 8.54 -21.72 4.20
N TYR A 40 7.69 -21.61 5.24
CA TYR A 40 6.52 -22.49 5.36
C TYR A 40 5.35 -21.95 4.53
N ASP A 41 4.42 -22.83 4.20
CA ASP A 41 3.39 -22.60 3.18
C ASP A 41 2.63 -21.27 3.35
N LEU A 42 2.12 -20.97 4.54
CA LEU A 42 1.35 -19.73 4.77
C LEU A 42 2.22 -18.47 4.65
N ALA A 43 3.52 -18.52 5.02
CA ALA A 43 4.40 -17.37 4.85
C ALA A 43 4.74 -17.12 3.38
N VAL A 44 4.81 -18.18 2.57
CA VAL A 44 4.97 -18.08 1.11
C VAL A 44 3.69 -17.54 0.48
N GLU A 45 2.52 -18.03 0.90
CA GLU A 45 1.21 -17.55 0.42
C GLU A 45 1.02 -16.05 0.73
N ALA A 46 1.27 -15.62 1.96
CA ALA A 46 1.22 -14.22 2.35
C ALA A 46 2.19 -13.35 1.51
N GLY A 47 3.38 -13.88 1.19
CA GLY A 47 4.34 -13.23 0.30
C GLY A 47 3.81 -13.07 -1.12
N ASN A 48 3.17 -14.11 -1.67
CA ASN A 48 2.58 -14.06 -3.01
C ASN A 48 1.46 -13.03 -3.12
N ILE A 49 0.66 -12.83 -2.06
CA ILE A 49 -0.36 -11.78 -2.00
C ILE A 49 0.28 -10.39 -2.15
N LEU A 50 1.40 -10.14 -1.47
CA LEU A 50 2.13 -8.86 -1.58
C LEU A 50 2.74 -8.66 -2.97
N GLU A 51 3.28 -9.71 -3.57
CA GLU A 51 3.87 -9.64 -4.91
C GLU A 51 2.82 -9.42 -6.01
N ASP A 52 1.66 -10.06 -5.92
CA ASP A 52 0.53 -9.81 -6.81
C ASP A 52 0.01 -8.37 -6.67
N LEU A 53 -0.14 -7.90 -5.42
CA LEU A 53 -0.54 -6.53 -5.14
C LEU A 53 0.44 -5.52 -5.75
N ARG A 54 1.75 -5.76 -5.59
CA ARG A 54 2.82 -4.92 -6.15
C ARG A 54 2.69 -4.80 -7.66
N LYS A 55 2.57 -5.93 -8.38
CA LYS A 55 2.39 -5.95 -9.85
C LYS A 55 1.14 -5.19 -10.29
N ARG A 56 0.02 -5.41 -9.60
CA ARG A 56 -1.26 -4.75 -9.89
C ARG A 56 -1.18 -3.24 -9.68
N LEU A 57 -0.57 -2.79 -8.59
CA LEU A 57 -0.38 -1.35 -8.33
C LEU A 57 0.59 -0.71 -9.31
N THR A 58 1.68 -1.41 -9.68
CA THR A 58 2.59 -0.93 -10.73
C THR A 58 1.84 -0.69 -12.03
N SER A 59 1.01 -1.65 -12.46
CA SER A 59 0.17 -1.47 -13.65
C SER A 59 -0.85 -0.34 -13.49
N PHE A 60 -1.52 -0.25 -12.34
CA PHE A 60 -2.52 0.79 -12.05
C PHE A 60 -1.96 2.21 -12.16
N PHE A 61 -0.72 2.43 -11.67
CA PHE A 61 -0.04 3.72 -11.74
C PHE A 61 0.76 3.94 -13.04
N GLY A 62 0.69 3.01 -14.01
CA GLY A 62 1.42 3.13 -15.28
C GLY A 62 2.94 2.94 -15.15
N GLY A 63 3.40 2.24 -14.12
CA GLY A 63 4.80 1.88 -13.93
C GLY A 63 5.30 0.76 -14.86
N ASP A 64 6.60 0.50 -14.80
CA ASP A 64 7.27 -0.53 -15.59
C ASP A 64 6.89 -1.95 -15.12
N GLY A 65 6.12 -2.67 -15.94
CA GLY A 65 5.63 -4.02 -15.63
C GLY A 65 6.73 -5.08 -15.55
N ASP A 66 7.90 -4.82 -16.13
CA ASP A 66 9.07 -5.71 -16.06
C ASP A 66 9.93 -5.44 -14.82
N ALA A 67 9.66 -4.34 -14.10
CA ALA A 67 10.37 -3.93 -12.89
C ALA A 67 9.42 -3.52 -11.72
N PRO A 68 8.45 -4.38 -11.33
CA PRO A 68 7.48 -4.06 -10.28
C PRO A 68 8.12 -3.86 -8.89
N GLU A 69 9.33 -4.36 -8.66
CA GLU A 69 10.11 -4.16 -7.43
C GLU A 69 10.47 -2.69 -7.16
N ARG A 70 10.38 -1.81 -8.18
CA ARG A 70 10.55 -0.35 -8.02
C ARG A 70 9.41 0.34 -7.28
N LEU A 71 8.25 -0.30 -7.14
CA LEU A 71 7.13 0.24 -6.35
C LEU A 71 7.42 0.05 -4.85
N CYS A 72 7.48 1.11 -4.05
CA CYS A 72 7.68 0.98 -2.60
C CYS A 72 6.36 1.08 -1.84
N PHE A 73 6.11 0.18 -0.90
CA PHE A 73 5.01 0.32 0.05
C PHE A 73 5.42 1.27 1.17
N GLY A 74 4.66 2.36 1.36
CA GLY A 74 4.76 3.26 2.51
C GLY A 74 3.50 3.20 3.37
N TYR A 75 3.57 3.73 4.59
CA TYR A 75 2.40 3.74 5.50
C TYR A 75 1.29 4.68 5.02
N ASN A 76 1.66 5.77 4.37
CA ASN A 76 0.76 6.79 3.82
C ASN A 76 1.56 7.74 2.89
N ALA A 77 0.89 8.74 2.32
CA ALA A 77 1.52 9.73 1.43
C ALA A 77 2.63 10.55 2.12
N THR A 78 2.44 10.92 3.39
CA THR A 78 3.42 11.70 4.16
C THR A 78 4.69 10.89 4.40
N ASP A 79 4.55 9.62 4.79
CA ASP A 79 5.67 8.69 4.99
C ASP A 79 6.45 8.48 3.68
N ALA A 80 5.75 8.21 2.58
CA ALA A 80 6.37 8.04 1.27
C ALA A 80 7.10 9.31 0.80
N LEU A 81 6.54 10.50 1.02
CA LEU A 81 7.18 11.76 0.68
C LEU A 81 8.47 11.99 1.49
N ASN A 82 8.45 11.70 2.80
CA ASN A 82 9.64 11.83 3.63
C ASN A 82 10.73 10.84 3.20
N LEU A 83 10.37 9.61 2.84
CA LEU A 83 11.31 8.64 2.29
C LEU A 83 12.01 9.15 1.03
N ILE A 84 11.27 9.83 0.14
CA ILE A 84 11.83 10.42 -1.08
C ILE A 84 12.75 11.60 -0.75
N ILE A 85 12.28 12.56 0.05
CA ILE A 85 13.06 13.77 0.39
C ILE A 85 14.39 13.39 1.04
N PHE A 86 14.36 12.53 2.05
CA PHE A 86 15.58 12.14 2.75
C PHE A 86 16.42 11.11 2.00
N GLY A 87 15.83 10.36 1.06
CA GLY A 87 16.53 9.38 0.25
C GLY A 87 17.24 9.95 -0.98
N VAL A 88 16.81 11.11 -1.48
CA VAL A 88 17.29 11.69 -2.73
C VAL A 88 18.13 12.94 -2.54
N LEU A 89 17.82 13.80 -1.56
CA LEU A 89 18.46 15.10 -1.42
C LEU A 89 19.81 15.04 -0.70
N SER A 90 20.73 15.88 -1.15
CA SER A 90 22.07 16.10 -0.57
C SER A 90 22.31 17.58 -0.22
N PRO A 91 23.27 17.87 0.68
CA PRO A 91 23.66 19.25 0.97
C PRO A 91 24.10 19.99 -0.31
N GLY A 92 23.49 21.14 -0.57
CA GLY A 92 23.74 21.95 -1.77
C GLY A 92 22.68 21.79 -2.87
N ASP A 93 21.78 20.81 -2.74
CA ASP A 93 20.65 20.68 -3.66
C ASP A 93 19.65 21.84 -3.50
N HIS A 94 19.00 22.20 -4.61
CA HIS A 94 17.94 23.19 -4.64
C HIS A 94 16.61 22.53 -4.96
N VAL A 95 15.64 22.68 -4.05
CA VAL A 95 14.31 22.07 -4.16
C VAL A 95 13.28 23.15 -4.48
N ILE A 96 12.41 22.87 -5.45
CA ILE A 96 11.31 23.76 -5.85
C ILE A 96 9.98 23.05 -5.56
N THR A 97 9.08 23.74 -4.88
CA THR A 97 7.69 23.34 -4.65
C THR A 97 6.78 24.54 -4.94
N THR A 98 5.52 24.30 -5.31
CA THR A 98 4.48 25.33 -5.47
C THR A 98 3.94 25.82 -4.14
#